data_AF-A0A183VGF9-F1
#
_entry.id   AF-A0A183VGF9-F1
#
_cell.length_a   1.000
_cell.length_b   1.000
_cell.length_c   1.000
_cell.angle_alpha   90.00
_cell.angle_beta   90.00
_cell.angle_gamma   90.00
#
_symmetry.space_group_name_H-M   'P 1'
#
loop_
_entity.id
_entity.type
_entity.pdbx_description
1 polymer ?
#
loop_
_entity_poly.entity_id
_entity_poly.type
_entity_poly.pdbx_seq_one_letter_code
_entity_poly.pdbx_strand_id
1 'polypeptide(L)'
;MDVKLPNNIGSALGKVVHPSQATLYKVLIANRTMYGSNYHVYKTGVEQPLIIVEKVALSLYPLAKMVGLLECQCVYWFRRPDRTILGYIRPKLVLNGRTVIVKFSATQTDAQLRAAMLGTALLIILHEVYPELKRVLEASIEESKLSPV
;
A
#
# COMPACT_ATOMS: atom_id res chain seq x y z
N MET A 1 12.42 -8.22 3.78
CA MET A 1 11.49 -7.83 2.70
C MET A 1 11.59 -6.34 2.60
N ASP A 2 11.88 -5.82 1.43
CA ASP A 2 12.00 -4.37 1.23
C ASP A 2 10.92 -3.88 0.26
N VAL A 3 10.70 -2.58 0.26
CA VAL A 3 9.73 -1.91 -0.60
C VAL A 3 10.49 -0.87 -1.43
N LYS A 4 10.27 -0.88 -2.74
CA LYS A 4 10.87 0.09 -3.67
C LYS A 4 9.80 0.96 -4.31
N LEU A 5 10.06 2.27 -4.34
CA LEU A 5 9.30 3.21 -5.14
C LEU A 5 9.58 2.98 -6.64
N PRO A 6 8.66 3.35 -7.54
CA PRO A 6 8.83 3.15 -8.96
C PRO A 6 9.99 4.01 -9.48
N ASN A 7 10.84 3.43 -10.33
CA ASN A 7 11.96 4.14 -10.94
C ASN A 7 11.54 5.01 -12.14
N ASN A 8 10.33 4.81 -12.66
CA ASN A 8 9.77 5.47 -13.84
C ASN A 8 8.36 6.00 -13.54
N ILE A 9 7.99 7.11 -14.18
CA ILE A 9 6.67 7.72 -14.09
C ILE A 9 5.67 6.85 -14.86
N GLY A 10 4.70 6.26 -14.17
CA GLY A 10 3.69 5.39 -14.77
C GLY A 10 2.61 5.00 -13.75
N SER A 11 1.79 3.99 -14.07
CA SER A 11 0.76 3.48 -13.17
C SER A 11 1.31 2.65 -12.00
N ALA A 12 2.63 2.50 -11.86
CA ALA A 12 3.22 1.72 -10.78
C ALA A 12 3.22 2.50 -9.46
N LEU A 13 2.66 1.92 -8.41
CA LEU A 13 2.79 2.45 -7.04
C LEU A 13 4.16 2.08 -6.45
N GLY A 14 4.68 0.91 -6.79
CA GLY A 14 5.97 0.41 -6.31
C GLY A 14 6.12 -1.09 -6.43
N LYS A 15 7.13 -1.63 -5.76
CA LYS A 15 7.47 -3.07 -5.77
C LYS A 15 7.77 -3.56 -4.36
N VAL A 16 7.40 -4.80 -4.09
CA VAL A 16 7.89 -5.54 -2.92
C VAL A 16 9.01 -6.45 -3.39
N VAL A 17 10.17 -6.34 -2.77
CA VAL A 17 11.39 -7.03 -3.18
C VAL A 17 11.94 -7.92 -2.07
N HIS A 18 12.59 -9.00 -2.48
CA HIS A 18 13.42 -9.82 -1.62
C HIS A 18 14.66 -9.00 -1.20
N PRO A 19 15.25 -9.23 -0.02
CA PRO A 19 16.49 -8.56 0.40
C PRO A 19 17.64 -8.68 -0.62
N SER A 20 17.69 -9.77 -1.38
CA SER A 20 18.60 -9.94 -2.54
C SER A 20 18.26 -9.07 -3.75
N GLN A 21 17.37 -8.09 -3.61
CA GLN A 21 16.91 -7.15 -4.63
C GLN A 21 16.03 -7.76 -5.74
N ALA A 22 15.68 -9.04 -5.67
CA ALA A 22 14.75 -9.67 -6.61
C ALA A 22 13.31 -9.15 -6.39
N THR A 23 12.61 -8.77 -7.47
CA THR A 23 11.21 -8.34 -7.36
C THR A 23 10.30 -9.54 -7.11
N LEU A 24 9.55 -9.52 -6.02
CA LEU A 24 8.56 -10.55 -5.69
C LEU A 24 7.16 -10.15 -6.14
N TYR A 25 6.80 -8.89 -5.90
CA TYR A 25 5.50 -8.34 -6.26
C TYR A 25 5.62 -6.94 -6.85
N LYS A 26 4.73 -6.63 -7.80
CA LYS A 26 4.53 -5.28 -8.34
C LYS A 26 3.16 -4.78 -7.91
N VAL A 27 3.08 -3.54 -7.43
CA VAL A 27 1.83 -2.90 -7.05
C VAL A 27 1.53 -1.81 -8.07
N LEU A 28 0.40 -1.92 -8.74
CA LEU A 28 -0.04 -1.00 -9.78
C LEU A 28 -1.34 -0.32 -9.36
N ILE A 29 -1.51 0.94 -9.77
CA ILE A 29 -2.76 1.68 -9.66
C ILE A 29 -3.72 1.11 -10.69
N ALA A 30 -4.83 0.54 -10.22
CA ALA A 30 -5.86 -0.06 -11.06
C ALA A 30 -6.80 1.01 -11.63
N ASN A 31 -7.32 1.87 -10.75
CA ASN A 31 -8.13 3.02 -11.11
C ASN A 31 -8.11 4.06 -9.98
N ARG A 32 -8.51 5.28 -10.30
CA ARG A 32 -8.73 6.35 -9.31
C ARG A 32 -10.23 6.50 -9.08
N THR A 33 -10.62 6.57 -7.82
CA THR A 33 -12.00 6.81 -7.37
C THR A 33 -12.09 8.18 -6.69
N MET A 34 -13.30 8.65 -6.42
CA MET A 34 -13.55 9.89 -5.68
C MET A 34 -12.87 9.93 -4.30
N TYR A 35 -12.67 8.77 -3.67
CA TYR A 35 -12.17 8.66 -2.30
C TYR A 35 -10.70 8.20 -2.20
N GLY A 36 -10.04 7.97 -3.34
CA GLY A 36 -8.67 7.45 -3.39
C GLY A 36 -8.46 6.48 -4.55
N SER A 37 -7.28 5.88 -4.63
CA SER A 37 -6.97 4.93 -5.71
C SER A 37 -7.19 3.48 -5.27
N ASN A 38 -7.62 2.63 -6.20
CA ASN A 38 -7.60 1.19 -6.07
C ASN A 38 -6.29 0.64 -6.67
N TYR A 39 -5.82 -0.50 -6.19
CA TYR A 39 -4.55 -1.07 -6.59
C TYR A 39 -4.67 -2.56 -6.91
N HIS A 40 -3.80 -3.04 -7.79
CA HIS A 40 -3.62 -4.44 -8.11
C HIS A 40 -2.20 -4.87 -7.75
N VAL A 41 -2.08 -6.02 -7.07
CA VAL A 41 -0.80 -6.63 -6.70
C VAL A 41 -0.56 -7.83 -7.59
N TYR A 42 0.51 -7.80 -8.36
CA TYR A 42 0.93 -8.87 -9.26
C TYR A 42 2.14 -9.58 -8.67
N LYS A 43 2.12 -10.91 -8.67
CA LYS A 43 3.33 -11.71 -8.44
C LYS A 43 4.21 -11.64 -9.69
N THR A 44 5.53 -11.58 -9.51
CA THR A 44 6.45 -11.59 -10.65
C THR A 44 6.22 -12.82 -11.53
N GLY A 45 6.14 -12.61 -12.85
CA GLY A 45 5.88 -13.67 -13.84
C GLY A 45 4.42 -14.08 -13.98
N VAL A 46 3.49 -13.42 -13.27
CA VAL A 46 2.05 -13.71 -13.35
C VAL A 46 1.31 -12.51 -13.95
N GLU A 47 0.50 -12.77 -14.98
CA GLU A 47 -0.23 -11.73 -15.71
C GLU A 47 -1.51 -11.26 -14.99
N GLN A 48 -2.10 -12.13 -14.18
CA GLN A 48 -3.32 -11.81 -13.43
C GLN A 48 -2.98 -11.25 -12.04
N PRO A 49 -3.77 -10.30 -11.53
CA PRO A 49 -3.56 -9.78 -10.19
C PRO A 49 -3.79 -10.88 -9.16
N LEU A 50 -2.84 -11.04 -8.24
CA LEU A 50 -2.97 -11.97 -7.12
C LEU A 50 -3.85 -11.37 -6.01
N ILE A 51 -3.78 -10.04 -5.83
CA ILE A 51 -4.56 -9.31 -4.84
C ILE A 51 -5.14 -8.05 -5.48
N ILE A 52 -6.43 -7.83 -5.25
CA ILE A 52 -7.14 -6.58 -5.55
C ILE A 52 -7.25 -5.81 -4.24
N VAL A 53 -6.83 -4.54 -4.26
CA VAL A 53 -6.82 -3.65 -3.10
C VAL A 53 -7.79 -2.52 -3.36
N GLU A 54 -8.88 -2.49 -2.59
CA GLU A 54 -9.99 -1.57 -2.80
C GLU A 54 -10.04 -0.53 -1.69
N LYS A 55 -10.10 0.75 -2.08
CA LYS A 55 -10.37 1.85 -1.15
C LYS A 55 -11.80 1.74 -0.67
N VAL A 56 -11.98 1.78 0.65
CA VAL A 56 -13.32 1.75 1.27
C VAL A 56 -13.60 3.10 1.92
N ALA A 57 -14.69 3.73 1.51
CA ALA A 57 -15.19 4.93 2.19
C ALA A 57 -16.04 4.51 3.39
N LEU A 58 -15.63 4.93 4.60
CA LEU A 58 -16.41 4.74 5.83
C LEU A 58 -16.85 6.11 6.34
N SER A 59 -18.16 6.34 6.44
CA SER A 59 -18.76 7.65 6.77
C SER A 59 -18.25 8.27 8.08
N LEU A 60 -17.85 7.46 9.06
CA LEU A 60 -17.31 7.93 10.34
C LEU A 60 -15.90 8.52 10.23
N TYR A 61 -15.08 8.07 9.28
CA TYR A 61 -13.66 8.42 9.21
C TYR A 61 -13.43 9.87 8.72
N PRO A 62 -14.22 10.40 7.77
CA PRO A 62 -14.25 11.83 7.47
C PRO A 62 -14.56 12.70 8.67
N LEU A 63 -15.59 12.34 9.45
CA LEU A 63 -15.97 13.10 10.65
C LEU A 63 -14.86 13.04 11.71
N ALA A 64 -14.31 11.86 11.97
CA ALA A 64 -13.19 11.68 12.90
C ALA A 64 -11.95 12.47 12.47
N LYS A 65 -11.67 12.57 11.16
CA LYS A 65 -10.60 13.42 10.64
C LYS A 65 -10.88 14.91 10.86
N MET A 66 -12.12 15.35 10.63
CA MET A 66 -12.54 16.74 10.79
C MET A 66 -12.37 17.24 12.23
N VAL A 67 -12.68 16.39 13.22
CA VAL A 67 -12.53 16.73 14.65
C VAL A 67 -11.14 16.42 15.21
N GLY A 68 -10.16 16.07 14.37
CA GLY A 68 -8.77 15.82 14.77
C GLY A 68 -8.48 14.47 15.43
N LEU A 69 -9.43 13.52 15.42
CA LEU A 69 -9.23 12.15 15.95
C LEU A 69 -8.49 11.24 14.96
N LEU A 70 -8.45 11.59 13.68
CA LEU A 70 -7.71 10.88 12.64
C LEU A 70 -6.90 11.83 11.78
N GLU A 71 -5.69 11.45 11.41
CA GLU A 71 -4.89 12.23 10.45
C GLU A 71 -5.17 11.81 9.00
N CYS A 72 -5.58 10.57 8.77
CA CYS A 72 -5.81 10.03 7.43
C CYS A 72 -7.08 9.17 7.34
N GLN A 73 -7.61 9.07 6.13
CA GLN A 73 -8.72 8.16 5.79
C GLN A 73 -8.15 6.98 4.98
N CYS A 74 -7.20 6.25 5.57
CA CYS A 74 -6.52 5.12 4.90
C CYS A 74 -7.21 3.79 5.21
N VAL A 75 -8.36 3.54 4.59
CA VAL A 75 -9.10 2.28 4.75
C VAL A 75 -9.09 1.50 3.43
N TYR A 76 -8.60 0.26 3.48
CA TYR A 76 -8.47 -0.62 2.33
C TYR A 76 -8.84 -2.05 2.63
N TRP A 77 -9.49 -2.71 1.67
CA TRP A 77 -9.67 -4.16 1.69
C TRP A 77 -8.71 -4.84 0.74
N PHE A 78 -8.12 -5.95 1.20
CA PHE A 78 -7.32 -6.84 0.38
C PHE A 78 -8.19 -8.04 0.04
N ARG A 79 -8.35 -8.29 -1.26
CA ARG A 79 -9.19 -9.37 -1.78
C ARG A 79 -8.44 -10.18 -2.82
N ARG A 80 -8.76 -11.47 -2.91
CA ARG A 80 -8.42 -12.25 -4.09
C ARG A 80 -9.32 -11.85 -5.26
N PRO A 81 -8.95 -12.18 -6.51
CA PRO A 81 -9.83 -11.99 -7.67
C PRO A 81 -11.21 -12.66 -7.54
N ASP A 82 -11.28 -13.77 -6.80
CA ASP A 82 -12.54 -14.48 -6.47
C ASP A 82 -13.41 -13.77 -5.41
N ARG A 83 -13.03 -12.55 -5.00
CA ARG A 83 -13.67 -11.71 -3.96
C ARG A 83 -13.49 -12.18 -2.52
N THR A 84 -12.71 -13.24 -2.27
CA THR A 84 -12.36 -13.66 -0.91
C THR A 84 -11.58 -12.56 -0.19
N ILE A 85 -12.05 -12.15 0.99
CA ILE A 85 -11.37 -11.13 1.80
C ILE A 85 -10.13 -11.74 2.48
N LEU A 86 -8.96 -11.21 2.14
CA LEU A 86 -7.68 -11.59 2.72
C LEU A 86 -7.37 -10.79 3.99
N GLY A 87 -7.90 -9.57 4.10
CA GLY A 87 -7.67 -8.69 5.22
C GLY A 87 -7.97 -7.23 4.89
N TYR A 88 -7.56 -6.34 5.77
CA TYR A 88 -7.79 -4.90 5.60
C TYR A 88 -6.73 -4.04 6.28
N ILE A 89 -6.66 -2.79 5.84
CA ILE A 89 -5.96 -1.68 6.50
C ILE A 89 -7.00 -0.70 7.02
N ARG A 90 -6.80 -0.16 8.22
CA ARG A 90 -7.55 1.00 8.72
C ARG A 90 -6.75 1.76 9.76
N PRO A 91 -6.87 3.08 9.86
CA PRO A 91 -6.38 3.77 11.05
C PRO A 91 -7.15 3.32 12.30
N LYS A 92 -6.45 3.29 13.43
CA LYS A 92 -7.03 3.06 14.74
C LYS A 92 -7.60 4.40 15.24
N LEU A 93 -8.85 4.38 15.71
CA LEU A 93 -9.46 5.53 16.37
C LEU A 93 -8.88 5.63 17.79
N VAL A 94 -7.83 6.43 17.95
CA VAL A 94 -7.18 6.71 19.24
C VAL A 94 -6.83 8.19 19.31
N LEU A 95 -7.05 8.80 20.48
CA LEU A 95 -6.65 10.19 20.75
C LEU A 95 -5.13 10.33 20.56
N ASN A 96 -4.71 11.29 19.75
CA ASN A 96 -3.30 11.66 19.50
C ASN A 96 -2.41 10.52 18.96
N GLY A 97 -2.98 9.42 18.48
CA GLY A 97 -2.22 8.26 18.00
C GLY A 97 -2.19 8.15 16.48
N ARG A 98 -0.99 8.06 15.90
CA ARG A 98 -0.76 7.79 14.47
C ARG A 98 -0.62 6.29 14.21
N THR A 99 -1.69 5.55 14.44
CA THR A 99 -1.66 4.08 14.33
C THR A 99 -2.50 3.59 13.17
N VAL A 100 -1.92 2.75 12.32
CA VAL A 100 -2.62 1.98 11.28
C VAL A 100 -2.61 0.50 11.64
N ILE A 101 -3.77 -0.13 11.54
CA ILE A 101 -3.96 -1.56 11.78
C ILE A 101 -3.98 -2.26 10.43
N VAL A 102 -3.09 -3.24 10.26
CA VAL A 102 -3.17 -4.24 9.19
C VAL A 102 -3.72 -5.52 9.82
N LYS A 103 -4.94 -5.91 9.45
CA LYS A 103 -5.56 -7.15 9.93
C LYS A 103 -5.63 -8.17 8.81
N PHE A 104 -5.09 -9.36 9.04
CA PHE A 104 -5.27 -10.51 8.17
C PHE A 104 -6.57 -11.25 8.53
N SER A 105 -7.24 -11.82 7.54
CA SER A 105 -8.29 -12.80 7.78
C SER A 105 -7.72 -14.00 8.53
N ALA A 106 -8.50 -14.59 9.43
CA ALA A 106 -8.08 -15.79 10.17
C ALA A 106 -7.76 -16.96 9.23
N THR A 107 -8.47 -17.04 8.09
CA THR A 107 -8.27 -18.07 7.06
C THR A 107 -7.02 -17.82 6.21
N GLN A 108 -6.41 -16.64 6.30
CA GLN A 108 -5.27 -16.28 5.47
C GLN A 108 -3.96 -16.55 6.21
N THR A 109 -3.43 -17.76 6.09
CA THR A 109 -2.21 -18.24 6.78
C THR A 109 -0.94 -18.16 5.94
N ASP A 110 -1.05 -17.95 4.62
CA ASP A 110 0.08 -17.87 3.70
C ASP A 110 0.98 -16.65 4.01
N ALA A 111 2.21 -16.94 4.43
CA ALA A 111 3.22 -15.95 4.80
C ALA A 111 3.65 -15.06 3.62
N GLN A 112 3.71 -15.58 2.40
CA GLN A 112 4.09 -14.80 1.22
C GLN A 112 3.00 -13.78 0.88
N LEU A 113 1.74 -14.21 0.92
CA LEU A 113 0.61 -13.29 0.72
C LEU A 113 0.52 -12.24 1.84
N ARG A 114 0.77 -12.61 3.10
CA ARG A 114 0.84 -11.63 4.20
C ARG A 114 1.96 -10.62 4.00
N ALA A 115 3.13 -11.06 3.54
CA ALA A 115 4.25 -10.17 3.20
C ALA A 115 3.88 -9.22 2.04
N ALA A 116 3.24 -9.73 0.99
CA ALA A 116 2.73 -8.90 -0.09
C ALA A 116 1.75 -7.83 0.42
N MET A 117 0.79 -8.22 1.26
CA MET A 117 -0.17 -7.28 1.88
C MET A 117 0.54 -6.22 2.73
N LEU A 118 1.54 -6.59 3.53
CA LEU A 118 2.32 -5.65 4.34
C LEU A 118 3.14 -4.68 3.48
N GLY A 119 3.84 -5.18 2.46
CA GLY A 119 4.61 -4.34 1.55
C GLY A 119 3.72 -3.37 0.79
N THR A 120 2.55 -3.82 0.33
CA THR A 120 1.55 -2.95 -0.29
C THR A 120 0.97 -1.94 0.71
N ALA A 121 0.72 -2.32 1.96
CA ALA A 121 0.28 -1.41 3.00
C ALA A 121 1.25 -0.25 3.20
N LEU A 122 2.55 -0.56 3.28
CA LEU A 122 3.61 0.44 3.42
C LEU A 122 3.65 1.39 2.22
N LEU A 123 3.54 0.88 0.99
CA LEU A 123 3.46 1.71 -0.22
C LEU A 123 2.27 2.67 -0.18
N ILE A 124 1.10 2.18 0.20
CA ILE A 124 -0.12 3.00 0.31
C ILE A 124 0.06 4.07 1.39
N ILE A 125 0.63 3.73 2.55
CA ILE A 125 0.86 4.68 3.64
C ILE A 125 1.85 5.78 3.22
N LEU A 126 2.95 5.42 2.56
CA LEU A 126 3.89 6.40 2.01
C LEU A 126 3.21 7.33 1.00
N HIS A 127 2.32 6.79 0.17
CA HIS A 127 1.68 7.56 -0.88
C HIS A 127 0.52 8.45 -0.40
N GLU A 128 -0.28 8.00 0.57
CA GLU A 128 -1.50 8.70 0.98
C GLU A 128 -1.41 9.38 2.35
N VAL A 129 -0.52 8.92 3.23
CA VAL A 129 -0.42 9.43 4.61
C VAL A 129 0.82 10.30 4.78
N TYR A 130 1.95 9.88 4.20
CA TYR A 130 3.23 10.59 4.33
C TYR A 130 3.85 10.95 2.97
N PRO A 131 3.16 11.74 2.12
CA PRO A 131 3.66 12.09 0.80
C PRO A 131 5.00 12.83 0.85
N GLU A 132 5.31 13.53 1.95
CA GLU A 132 6.59 14.20 2.15
C GLU A 132 7.75 13.19 2.25
N LEU A 133 7.57 12.11 3.01
CA LEU A 133 8.56 11.04 3.12
C LEU A 133 8.76 10.33 1.79
N LYS A 134 7.67 10.14 1.03
CA LYS A 134 7.74 9.62 -0.33
C LYS A 134 8.64 10.50 -1.21
N ARG A 135 8.44 11.82 -1.22
CA ARG A 135 9.24 12.76 -2.01
C ARG A 135 10.72 12.73 -1.64
N VAL A 136 11.03 12.68 -0.34
CA VAL A 136 12.42 12.56 0.14
C VAL A 136 13.06 11.25 -0.35
N LEU A 137 12.32 10.14 -0.29
CA LEU A 137 12.79 8.86 -0.82
C LEU A 137 12.99 8.91 -2.34
N GLU A 138 12.07 9.52 -3.09
CA GLU A 138 12.21 9.72 -4.54
C GLU A 138 13.46 10.54 -4.88
N ALA A 139 13.70 11.65 -4.18
CA ALA A 139 14.87 12.49 -4.37
C ALA A 139 16.18 11.72 -4.10
N SER A 140 16.23 10.93 -3.02
CA SER A 140 17.42 10.11 -2.71
C SER A 140 17.73 9.07 -3.81
N ILE A 141 16.70 8.55 -4.48
CA ILE A 141 16.86 7.62 -5.60
C ILE A 141 17.41 8.35 -6.83
N GLU A 142 16.99 9.58 -7.10
CA GLU A 142 17.51 10.39 -8.21
C GLU A 142 18.97 10.79 -8.00
N GLU A 143 19.34 11.22 -6.79
CA GLU A 143 20.73 11.54 -6.44
C GLU A 143 21.67 10.33 -6.60
N SER A 144 21.20 9.13 -6.22
CA SER A 144 21.97 7.89 -6.40
C SER A 144 22.21 7.52 -7.87
N LYS A 145 21.34 7.95 -8.79
CA LYS A 145 21.52 7.74 -10.24
C LYS A 145 22.56 8.69 -10.84
N LEU A 146 22.72 9.87 -10.26
CA LEU A 146 23.66 10.91 -10.71
C LEU A 146 25.08 10.70 -10.17
N SER A 147 25.24 9.82 -9.17
CA SER A 147 26.51 9.52 -8.51
C SER A 147 26.89 8.05 -8.74
N PRO A 148 27.31 7.65 -9.97
CA PRO A 148 27.76 6.29 -10.20
C PRO A 148 29.13 6.14 -9.51
N VAL A 149 29.14 5.46 -8.37
CA VAL A 149 30.37 4.84 -7.84
C VAL A 149 30.62 3.55 -8.60
#